data_AF-A0A6P2LDZ0-F1
#
_entry.id   AF-A0A6P2LDZ0-F1
#
_cell.length_a   1.000
_cell.length_b   1.000
_cell.length_c   1.000
_cell.angle_alpha   90.00
_cell.angle_beta   90.00
_cell.angle_gamma   90.00
#
_symmetry.space_group_name_H-M   'P 1'
#
loop_
_entity.id
_entity.type
_entity.pdbx_description
1 polymer ?
#
loop_
_entity_poly.entity_id
_entity_poly.type
_entity_poly.pdbx_seq_one_letter_code
_entity_poly.pdbx_strand_id
1 'polypeptide(L)'
;MAKRRLSPAYRCGAIAFAAVCRELAADMPSDWQTVAGQIRDTVGKMSGDQREGFEDAIALLVHRSVCDGDVPIVDTWDPIKELEDPGYWLAM
;
A
#
# COMPACT_ATOMS: atom_id res chain seq x y z
N MET A 1 4.30 12.68 17.31
CA MET A 1 5.26 13.28 16.36
C MET A 1 4.49 14.19 15.40
N ALA A 2 5.13 15.15 14.73
CA ALA A 2 4.45 15.92 13.70
C ALA A 2 4.18 15.00 12.49
N LYS A 3 2.94 14.98 11.98
CA LYS A 3 2.57 14.16 10.82
C LYS A 3 3.40 14.57 9.60
N ARG A 4 3.92 13.59 8.86
CA ARG A 4 4.56 13.81 7.56
C ARG A 4 3.52 14.35 6.59
N ARG A 5 3.81 15.48 5.95
CA ARG A 5 2.94 16.04 4.90
C ARG A 5 3.32 15.39 3.56
N LEU A 6 2.52 14.40 3.15
CA LEU A 6 2.71 13.71 1.88
C LEU A 6 2.22 14.56 0.70
N SER A 7 2.91 14.47 -0.45
CA SER A 7 2.46 15.14 -1.67
C SER A 7 1.17 14.47 -2.19
N PRO A 8 0.32 15.21 -2.94
CA PRO A 8 -0.87 14.60 -3.56
C PRO A 8 -0.52 13.42 -4.48
N ALA A 9 0.58 13.53 -5.23
CA ALA A 9 1.05 12.46 -6.12
C ALA A 9 1.43 11.21 -5.34
N TYR A 10 2.18 11.36 -4.24
CA TYR A 10 2.53 10.26 -3.34
C TYR A 10 1.30 9.58 -2.77
N ARG A 11 0.33 10.36 -2.26
CA ARG A 11 -0.92 9.80 -1.73
C ARG A 11 -1.70 9.02 -2.79
N CYS A 12 -1.76 9.53 -4.02
CA CYS A 12 -2.37 8.79 -5.14
C CYS A 12 -1.67 7.45 -5.40
N GLY A 13 -0.34 7.40 -5.31
CA GLY A 13 0.43 6.16 -5.42
C GLY A 13 0.05 5.12 -4.37
N ALA A 14 0.08 5.51 -3.11
CA ALA A 14 -0.26 4.63 -1.99
C ALA A 14 -1.71 4.12 -2.06
N ILE A 15 -2.66 4.98 -2.42
CA ILE A 15 -4.06 4.61 -2.63
C ILE A 15 -4.21 3.64 -3.81
N ALA A 16 -3.44 3.83 -4.89
CA ALA A 16 -3.48 2.93 -6.03
C ALA A 16 -3.04 1.51 -5.66
N PHE A 17 -2.04 1.34 -4.77
CA PHE A 17 -1.70 0.02 -4.27
C PHE A 17 -2.85 -0.61 -3.46
N ALA A 18 -3.47 0.17 -2.56
CA ALA A 18 -4.65 -0.32 -1.82
C ALA A 18 -5.79 -0.73 -2.76
N ALA A 19 -5.98 -0.05 -3.89
CA ALA A 19 -6.94 -0.45 -4.92
C ALA A 19 -6.56 -1.79 -5.57
N VAL A 20 -5.29 -1.99 -5.93
CA VAL A 20 -4.79 -3.28 -6.44
C VAL A 20 -5.06 -4.41 -5.44
N CYS A 21 -4.81 -4.17 -4.15
CA CYS A 21 -5.12 -5.17 -3.13
C CYS A 21 -6.61 -5.53 -3.10
N ARG A 22 -7.53 -4.55 -3.21
CA ARG A 22 -8.98 -4.81 -3.24
C ARG A 22 -9.41 -5.59 -4.48
N GLU A 23 -8.86 -5.26 -5.64
CA GLU A 23 -9.11 -6.01 -6.87
C GLU A 23 -8.65 -7.47 -6.74
N LEU A 24 -7.45 -7.68 -6.21
CA LEU A 24 -6.91 -9.01 -5.90
C LEU A 24 -7.75 -9.76 -4.86
N ALA A 25 -8.28 -9.08 -3.85
CA ALA A 25 -9.13 -9.72 -2.84
C ALA A 25 -10.48 -10.17 -3.41
N ALA A 26 -11.03 -9.41 -4.37
CA ALA A 26 -12.29 -9.73 -5.02
C ALA A 26 -12.17 -10.90 -6.01
N ASP A 27 -11.05 -11.00 -6.71
CA ASP A 27 -10.78 -12.06 -7.70
C ASP A 27 -9.31 -12.49 -7.65
N MET A 28 -8.95 -13.24 -6.60
CA MET A 28 -7.56 -13.63 -6.35
C MET A 28 -7.09 -14.68 -7.36
N PRO A 29 -6.05 -14.38 -8.17
CA PRO A 29 -5.44 -15.39 -9.01
C PRO A 29 -4.89 -16.56 -8.19
N SER A 30 -4.95 -17.78 -8.73
CA SER A 30 -4.42 -18.96 -8.05
C SER A 30 -2.89 -19.05 -8.05
N ASP A 31 -2.21 -18.21 -8.84
CA ASP A 31 -0.76 -18.17 -8.98
C ASP A 31 -0.20 -16.78 -8.64
N TRP A 32 0.97 -16.76 -8.00
CA TRP A 32 1.61 -15.52 -7.56
C TRP A 32 2.23 -14.73 -8.71
N GLN A 33 2.52 -15.37 -9.85
CA GLN A 33 3.12 -14.71 -11.00
C GLN A 33 2.15 -13.73 -11.66
N THR A 34 0.86 -14.09 -11.76
CA THR A 34 -0.21 -13.22 -12.25
C THR A 34 -0.37 -12.00 -11.34
N VAL A 35 -0.40 -12.22 -10.02
CA VAL A 35 -0.43 -11.14 -9.02
C VAL A 35 0.77 -10.20 -9.19
N ALA A 36 1.98 -10.76 -9.32
CA ALA A 36 3.19 -9.98 -9.53
C ALA A 36 3.16 -9.20 -10.85
N GLY A 37 2.57 -9.76 -11.91
CA GLY A 37 2.37 -9.09 -13.20
C GLY A 37 1.48 -7.87 -13.06
N GLN A 38 0.31 -8.01 -12.43
CA GLN A 38 -0.63 -6.89 -12.21
C GLN A 38 0.00 -5.74 -11.41
N ILE A 39 0.76 -6.07 -10.35
CA ILE A 39 1.49 -5.09 -9.56
C ILE A 39 2.53 -4.36 -10.42
N ARG A 40 3.35 -5.10 -11.19
CA ARG A 40 4.37 -4.50 -12.07
C ARG A 40 3.76 -3.62 -13.16
N ASP A 41 2.66 -4.05 -13.78
CA ASP A 41 1.96 -3.28 -14.81
C ASP A 41 1.39 -1.97 -14.25
N THR A 42 0.98 -1.99 -12.98
CA THR A 42 0.46 -0.81 -12.28
C THR A 42 1.59 0.16 -11.93
N VAL A 43 2.66 -0.34 -11.30
CA VAL A 43 3.87 0.45 -10.99
C VAL A 43 4.55 1.01 -12.23
N GLY A 44 4.60 0.23 -13.31
CA GLY A 44 5.24 0.63 -14.57
C GLY A 44 4.61 1.84 -15.24
N LYS A 45 3.37 2.18 -14.89
CA LYS A 45 2.65 3.38 -15.37
C LYS A 45 2.88 4.60 -14.49
N MET A 46 3.57 4.46 -13.36
CA MET A 46 3.80 5.53 -12.38
C MET A 46 5.23 6.04 -12.43
N SER A 47 5.42 7.29 -11.98
CA SER A 47 6.75 7.91 -11.88
C SER A 47 6.82 8.88 -10.69
N GLY A 48 8.06 9.20 -10.29
CA GLY A 48 8.34 10.14 -9.18
C GLY A 48 7.60 9.75 -7.89
N ASP A 49 7.10 10.76 -7.18
CA ASP A 49 6.35 10.63 -5.94
C ASP A 49 5.22 9.61 -6.00
N GLN A 50 4.52 9.48 -7.13
CA GLN A 50 3.43 8.52 -7.27
C GLN A 50 3.94 7.08 -7.19
N ARG A 51 5.09 6.81 -7.79
CA ARG A 51 5.72 5.49 -7.69
C ARG A 51 6.24 5.23 -6.28
N GLU A 52 6.87 6.23 -5.66
CA GLU A 52 7.36 6.14 -4.28
C GLU A 52 6.24 5.78 -3.30
N GLY A 53 5.09 6.47 -3.39
CA GLY A 53 3.95 6.18 -2.51
C GLY A 53 3.37 4.77 -2.73
N PHE A 54 3.37 4.27 -3.96
CA PHE A 54 2.94 2.90 -4.25
C PHE A 54 3.89 1.88 -3.61
N GLU A 55 5.19 2.05 -3.80
CA GLU A 55 6.22 1.14 -3.28
C GLU A 55 6.25 1.14 -1.74
N ASP A 56 6.12 2.31 -1.11
CA ASP A 56 6.05 2.43 0.36
C ASP A 56 4.79 1.77 0.93
N ALA A 57 3.66 1.80 0.23
CA ALA A 57 2.46 1.09 0.65
C ALA A 57 2.65 -0.44 0.58
N ILE A 58 3.40 -0.96 -0.42
CA ILE A 58 3.79 -2.38 -0.44
C ILE A 58 4.64 -2.71 0.79
N ALA A 59 5.67 -1.90 1.04
CA ALA A 59 6.59 -2.12 2.15
C ALA A 59 5.84 -2.12 3.50
N LEU A 60 4.87 -1.23 3.66
CA LEU A 60 4.01 -1.17 4.85
C LEU A 60 3.17 -2.44 5.02
N LEU A 61 2.52 -2.92 3.95
CA LEU A 61 1.74 -4.15 4.01
C LEU A 61 2.61 -5.36 4.38
N VAL A 62 3.80 -5.46 3.78
CA VAL A 62 4.76 -6.53 4.07
C VAL A 62 5.25 -6.45 5.51
N HIS A 63 5.60 -5.27 6.00
CA HIS A 63 6.02 -5.08 7.40
C HIS A 63 4.93 -5.56 8.35
N ARG A 64 3.68 -5.12 8.16
CA ARG A 64 2.56 -5.53 9.02
C ARG A 64 2.33 -7.03 9.01
N SER A 65 2.35 -7.61 7.81
CA SER A 65 2.10 -9.05 7.65
C SER A 65 3.22 -9.90 8.25
N VAL A 66 4.49 -9.48 8.09
CA VAL A 66 5.66 -10.28 8.46
C VAL A 66 6.13 -10.03 9.89
N CYS A 67 6.15 -8.76 10.31
CA CYS A 67 6.69 -8.35 11.61
C CYS A 67 5.61 -8.30 12.70
N ASP A 68 4.42 -7.81 12.35
CA ASP A 68 3.35 -7.59 13.33
C ASP A 68 2.34 -8.77 13.37
N GLY A 69 2.41 -9.68 12.39
CA GLY A 69 1.49 -10.81 12.25
C GLY A 69 0.05 -10.38 11.93
N ASP A 70 -0.13 -9.13 11.51
CA ASP A 70 -1.41 -8.51 11.23
C ASP A 70 -1.52 -8.22 9.73
N VAL A 71 -2.54 -8.77 9.09
CA VAL A 71 -2.84 -8.46 7.69
C VAL A 71 -4.04 -7.51 7.71
N PRO A 72 -3.87 -6.23 7.31
CA PRO A 72 -4.97 -5.29 7.30
C PRO A 72 -6.15 -5.84 6.48
N ILE A 73 -7.37 -5.57 6.96
CA ILE A 73 -8.59 -5.88 6.21
C ILE A 73 -8.55 -5.06 4.93
N VAL A 74 -8.25 -5.74 3.81
CA VAL A 74 -7.93 -5.11 2.54
C VAL A 74 -9.02 -4.16 2.05
N ASP A 75 -10.29 -4.47 2.32
CA ASP A 75 -11.43 -3.62 1.96
C ASP A 75 -11.38 -2.24 2.62
N THR A 76 -10.99 -2.17 3.90
CA THR A 76 -11.06 -0.94 4.71
C THR A 76 -9.70 -0.29 4.93
N TRP A 77 -8.62 -0.91 4.45
CA TRP A 77 -7.27 -0.42 4.64
C TRP A 77 -7.02 0.88 3.88
N ASP A 78 -6.49 1.88 4.61
CA ASP A 78 -6.06 3.17 4.09
C ASP A 78 -4.60 3.40 4.50
N PRO A 79 -3.62 3.15 3.60
CA PRO A 79 -2.20 3.26 3.93
C PRO A 79 -1.77 4.69 4.26
N ILE A 80 -2.56 5.71 3.89
CA ILE A 80 -2.16 7.11 4.08
C ILE A 80 -2.04 7.46 5.56
N LYS A 81 -2.95 6.98 6.40
CA LYS A 81 -2.93 7.32 7.84
C LYS A 81 -1.64 6.90 8.52
N GLU A 82 -1.13 5.73 8.12
CA GLU A 82 0.09 5.13 8.67
C GLU A 82 1.35 5.75 8.06
N LEU A 83 1.33 6.03 6.75
CA LEU A 83 2.45 6.69 6.06
C LEU A 83 2.62 8.16 6.48
N GLU A 84 1.53 8.83 6.88
CA GLU A 84 1.56 10.19 7.42
C GLU A 84 1.99 10.24 8.89
N ASP A 85 1.67 9.20 9.66
CA ASP A 85 2.00 9.13 11.07
C ASP A 85 2.59 7.75 11.40
N PRO A 86 3.93 7.62 11.40
CA PRO A 86 4.58 6.38 11.81
C PRO A 86 4.23 5.95 13.23
N GLY A 87 3.72 6.86 14.06
CA GLY A 87 3.22 6.58 15.41
C GLY A 87 1.74 6.19 15.47
N TYR A 88 1.04 6.10 14.33
CA TYR A 88 -0.39 5.75 14.26
C TYR A 88 -0.72 4.47 15.03
N TRP A 89 0.17 3.47 14.96
CA TRP A 89 0.05 2.18 15.65
C TRP A 89 0.38 2.23 17.14
N LEU A 90 1.22 3.17 17.59
CA LEU A 90 1.60 3.31 18.99
C LEU A 90 0.48 3.94 19.84
N ALA A 91 -0.61 4.39 19.21
CA ALA A 91 -1.73 5.07 19.84
C ALA A 91 -3.04 4.25 19.83
N MET A 92 -3.05 3.06 19.24
CA MET A 92 -4.18 2.10 19.27
C MET A 92 -3.86 0.93 20.19
#